data_AF-A0A349S656-F1
#
_entry.id   AF-A0A349S656-F1
#
_cell.length_a   1.000
_cell.length_b   1.000
_cell.length_c   1.000
_cell.angle_alpha   90.00
_cell.angle_beta   90.00
_cell.angle_gamma   90.00
#
_symmetry.space_group_name_H-M   'P 1'
#
loop_
_entity.id
_entity.type
_entity.pdbx_description
1 polymer ?
#
loop_
_entity_poly.entity_id
_entity_poly.type
_entity_poly.pdbx_seq_one_letter_code
_entity_poly.pdbx_strand_id
1 'polypeptide(L)'
;SIGLSFSLALAFGALLEGVLGLAGIFWLTAILALLGIAILHLFIPTPEGLTTHRDMAPIPTQLRTVLSNSHIMRLVLSILMLHLILTMSFYGLPIALEQAGIASTAQASVYLPILLLAFISMIPLIVVAEKKRKMKPVFLTMISLLLVTQLIWSQVNT
;
A
#
# COMPACT_ATOMS: atom_id res chain seq x y z
N SER A 1 -2.99 7.67 -10.64
CA SER A 1 -2.98 7.87 -9.18
C SER A 1 -2.28 6.69 -8.54
N ILE A 2 -1.40 6.92 -7.56
CA ILE A 2 -0.54 5.89 -6.94
C ILE A 2 -1.30 4.61 -6.56
N GLY A 3 -2.51 4.73 -6.01
CA GLY A 3 -3.34 3.58 -5.63
C GLY A 3 -3.77 2.69 -6.80
N LEU A 4 -4.21 3.27 -7.93
CA LEU A 4 -4.58 2.50 -9.12
C LEU A 4 -3.38 1.71 -9.68
N SER A 5 -2.21 2.36 -9.77
CA SER A 5 -0.99 1.71 -10.24
C SER A 5 -0.51 0.59 -9.30
N PHE A 6 -0.59 0.81 -7.99
CA PHE A 6 -0.23 -0.20 -6.98
C PHE A 6 -1.17 -1.41 -7.00
N SER A 7 -2.48 -1.18 -7.10
CA SER A 7 -3.45 -2.27 -7.15
C SER A 7 -3.36 -3.09 -8.43
N LEU A 8 -3.11 -2.45 -9.57
CA LEU A 8 -2.82 -3.16 -10.81
C LEU A 8 -1.56 -4.03 -10.63
N ALA A 9 -0.49 -3.47 -10.06
CA ALA A 9 0.74 -4.20 -9.81
C ALA A 9 0.55 -5.42 -8.90
N LEU A 10 -0.25 -5.31 -7.82
CA LEU A 10 -0.55 -6.46 -6.93
C LEU A 10 -1.39 -7.54 -7.62
N ALA A 11 -2.43 -7.15 -8.36
CA ALA A 11 -3.29 -8.09 -9.07
C ALA A 11 -2.51 -8.86 -10.15
N PHE A 12 -1.69 -8.15 -10.94
CA PHE A 12 -0.82 -8.78 -11.92
C PHE A 12 0.30 -9.60 -11.25
N GLY A 13 0.89 -9.12 -10.15
CA GLY A 13 1.98 -9.80 -9.45
C GLY A 13 1.63 -11.24 -9.03
N ALA A 14 0.49 -11.42 -8.34
CA ALA A 14 0.03 -12.73 -7.91
C ALA A 14 -0.39 -13.63 -9.09
N LEU A 15 -0.93 -13.05 -10.17
CA LEU A 15 -1.29 -13.81 -11.37
C LEU A 15 -0.05 -14.31 -12.13
N LEU A 16 0.99 -13.47 -12.19
CA LEU A 16 2.24 -13.78 -12.88
C LEU A 16 3.09 -14.80 -12.12
N GLU A 17 3.04 -14.81 -10.78
CA GLU A 17 3.75 -15.79 -9.96
C GLU A 17 3.37 -17.24 -10.33
N GLY A 18 2.08 -17.51 -10.49
CA GLY A 18 1.60 -18.85 -10.85
C GLY A 18 2.01 -19.32 -12.25
N VAL A 19 2.39 -18.40 -13.16
CA VAL A 19 2.66 -18.72 -14.58
C VAL A 19 4.15 -18.66 -14.92
N LEU A 20 4.86 -17.65 -14.41
CA LEU A 20 6.25 -17.37 -14.76
C LEU A 20 7.26 -17.89 -13.72
N GLY A 21 6.78 -18.28 -12.53
CA GLY A 21 7.62 -18.60 -11.39
C GLY A 21 8.46 -17.39 -10.92
N LEU A 22 9.28 -17.62 -9.89
CA LEU A 22 10.08 -16.54 -9.29
C LEU A 22 11.08 -15.92 -10.28
N ALA A 23 11.75 -16.75 -11.07
CA ALA A 23 12.77 -16.30 -12.02
C ALA A 23 12.19 -15.41 -13.14
N GLY A 24 10.99 -15.71 -13.62
CA GLY A 24 10.34 -14.91 -14.66
C GLY A 24 9.89 -13.53 -14.15
N ILE A 25 9.51 -13.42 -12.87
CA ILE A 25 9.23 -12.12 -12.23
C ILE A 25 10.50 -11.26 -12.19
N PHE A 26 11.66 -11.82 -11.86
CA PHE A 26 12.93 -11.10 -11.88
C PHE A 26 13.30 -10.58 -13.28
N TRP A 27 13.14 -11.41 -14.31
CA TRP A 27 13.40 -10.96 -15.68
C TRP A 27 12.42 -9.89 -16.15
N LEU A 28 11.12 -10.04 -15.84
CA LEU A 28 10.12 -9.05 -16.19
C LEU A 28 10.41 -7.70 -15.52
N THR A 29 10.73 -7.71 -14.22
CA THR A 29 11.07 -6.49 -13.48
C THR A 29 12.34 -5.84 -14.02
N ALA A 30 13.36 -6.63 -14.40
CA ALA A 30 14.58 -6.12 -15.03
C ALA A 30 14.29 -5.45 -16.40
N ILE A 31 13.48 -6.08 -17.25
CA ILE A 31 13.05 -5.51 -18.54
C ILE A 31 12.28 -4.21 -18.31
N LEU A 32 11.33 -4.21 -17.37
CA LEU A 32 10.51 -3.03 -17.06
C LEU A 32 11.36 -1.88 -16.51
N ALA A 33 12.39 -2.17 -15.72
CA ALA A 33 13.35 -1.20 -15.22
C ALA A 33 14.19 -0.59 -16.36
N LEU A 34 14.71 -1.42 -17.27
CA LEU A 34 15.44 -0.93 -18.46
C LEU A 34 14.55 -0.06 -19.35
N LEU A 35 13.29 -0.44 -19.52
CA LEU A 35 12.29 0.36 -20.23
C LEU A 35 12.05 1.70 -19.56
N GLY A 36 11.95 1.73 -18.23
CA GLY A 36 11.83 2.96 -17.45
C GLY A 36 13.02 3.90 -17.64
N ILE A 37 14.25 3.37 -17.66
CA ILE A 37 15.46 4.14 -17.94
C ILE A 37 15.46 4.69 -19.37
N ALA A 38 15.08 3.87 -20.35
CA ALA A 38 14.97 4.30 -21.74
C ALA A 38 13.93 5.40 -21.92
N ILE A 39 12.76 5.28 -21.28
CA ILE A 39 11.72 6.31 -21.30
C ILE A 39 12.23 7.60 -20.66
N LEU A 40 12.91 7.52 -19.50
CA LEU A 40 13.49 8.67 -18.83
C LEU A 40 14.46 9.43 -19.75
N HIS A 41 15.36 8.72 -20.44
CA HIS A 41 16.34 9.37 -21.30
C HIS A 41 15.77 9.87 -22.64
N LEU A 42 14.77 9.18 -23.20
CA LEU A 42 14.27 9.48 -24.55
C LEU A 42 13.09 10.44 -24.56
N PHE A 43 12.24 10.42 -23.52
CA PHE A 43 10.97 11.15 -23.49
C PHE A 43 10.90 12.28 -22.47
N ILE A 44 11.76 12.30 -21.45
CA ILE A 44 11.70 13.32 -20.39
C ILE A 44 12.72 14.42 -20.72
N PRO A 45 12.26 15.64 -21.11
CA PRO A 45 13.18 16.74 -21.41
C PRO A 45 13.95 17.12 -20.14
N THR A 46 15.26 17.28 -20.26
CA THR A 46 16.08 17.80 -19.16
C THR A 46 15.69 19.24 -18.84
N PRO A 47 15.29 19.56 -17.60
CA PRO A 47 14.89 20.92 -17.23
C PRO A 47 16.08 21.88 -17.31
N GLU A 48 15.93 22.96 -18.08
CA GLU A 48 16.99 23.94 -18.39
C GLU A 48 17.36 24.88 -17.22
N GLY A 49 16.75 24.71 -16.04
CA GLY A 49 17.05 25.53 -14.88
C GLY A 49 16.85 24.79 -13.57
N LEU A 50 17.95 24.54 -12.85
CA LEU A 50 17.88 24.30 -11.41
C LEU A 50 17.54 25.63 -10.73
N THR A 51 16.28 26.04 -10.80
CA THR A 51 15.80 27.08 -9.89
C THR A 51 15.80 26.45 -8.50
N THR A 52 16.79 26.82 -7.68
CA THR A 52 16.80 26.46 -6.27
C THR A 52 15.64 27.23 -5.61
N HIS A 53 14.44 26.67 -5.71
CA HIS A 53 13.32 27.13 -4.91
C HIS A 53 13.74 26.90 -3.46
N ARG A 54 13.76 27.97 -2.65
CA ARG A 54 14.12 27.93 -1.23
C ARG A 54 13.23 26.98 -0.41
N ASP A 55 12.15 26.47 -1.02
CA ASP A 55 11.25 25.44 -0.50
C ASP A 55 11.73 23.99 -0.74
N MET A 56 12.83 23.77 -1.48
CA MET A 56 13.35 22.42 -1.80
C MET A 56 14.62 22.02 -1.05
N ALA A 57 15.27 22.94 -0.34
CA ALA A 57 16.30 22.53 0.61
C ALA A 57 15.56 22.02 1.86
N PRO A 58 15.82 20.79 2.36
CA PRO A 58 15.26 20.35 3.63
C PRO A 58 15.82 21.25 4.73
N ILE A 59 15.10 22.34 5.03
CA ILE A 59 15.49 23.25 6.08
C ILE A 59 15.20 22.49 7.37
N PRO A 60 16.19 22.18 8.22
CA PRO A 60 15.97 21.42 9.45
C PRO A 60 14.93 22.09 10.37
N THR A 61 14.71 23.40 10.20
CA THR A 61 13.64 24.15 10.86
C THR A 61 12.24 23.70 10.42
N GLN A 62 11.99 23.41 9.13
CA GLN A 62 10.70 22.90 8.65
C GLN A 62 10.43 21.48 9.16
N LEU A 63 11.45 20.61 9.20
CA LEU A 63 11.35 19.29 9.82
C LEU A 63 10.93 19.41 11.28
N ARG A 64 11.59 20.28 12.06
CA ARG A 64 11.22 20.52 13.46
C ARG A 64 9.79 21.05 13.60
N THR A 65 9.33 21.93 12.70
CA THR A 65 7.95 22.43 12.69
C THR A 65 6.94 21.32 12.42
N VAL A 66 7.21 20.43 11.47
CA VAL A 66 6.35 19.27 11.17
C VAL A 66 6.33 18.29 12.34
N LEU A 67 7.50 17.98 12.93
CA LEU A 67 7.59 17.07 14.07
C LEU A 67 6.90 17.63 15.34
N SER A 68 6.94 18.95 15.55
CA SER A 68 6.28 19.59 16.71
C SER A 68 4.76 19.69 16.55
N ASN A 69 4.23 19.47 15.34
CA ASN A 69 2.80 19.55 15.09
C ASN A 69 2.10 18.23 15.49
N SER A 70 1.44 18.25 16.66
CA SER A 70 0.73 17.09 17.20
C SER A 70 -0.35 16.53 16.27
N HIS A 71 -1.01 17.37 15.46
CA HIS A 71 -2.05 16.91 14.54
C HIS A 71 -1.45 16.11 13.37
N ILE A 72 -0.35 16.60 12.79
CA ILE A 72 0.37 15.89 11.72
C ILE A 72 1.00 14.61 12.27
N MET A 73 1.63 14.68 13.45
CA MET A 73 2.25 13.51 14.06
C MET A 73 1.24 12.41 14.40
N ARG A 74 0.03 12.77 14.86
CA ARG A 74 -1.07 11.81 15.09
C ARG A 74 -1.47 11.10 13.80
N LEU A 75 -1.55 11.83 12.69
CA LEU A 75 -1.87 11.26 11.39
C LEU A 75 -0.75 10.31 10.93
N VAL A 76 0.51 10.74 11.03
CA VAL A 76 1.69 9.92 10.69
C VAL A 76 1.71 8.64 11.52
N LEU A 77 1.53 8.74 12.83
CA LEU A 77 1.51 7.58 13.73
C LEU A 77 0.37 6.62 13.38
N SER A 78 -0.80 7.15 13.02
CA SER A 78 -1.96 6.33 12.63
C SER A 78 -1.71 5.59 11.32
N ILE A 79 -1.12 6.25 10.32
CA ILE A 79 -0.75 5.60 9.04
C ILE A 79 0.34 4.55 9.26
N LEU A 80 1.30 4.82 10.15
CA LEU A 80 2.37 3.89 10.50
C LEU A 80 1.82 2.65 11.21
N MET A 81 0.92 2.82 12.18
CA MET A 81 0.25 1.71 12.86
C MET A 81 -0.57 0.87 11.89
N LEU A 82 -1.30 1.52 10.97
CA LEU A 82 -2.02 0.83 9.90
C LEU A 82 -1.08 -0.03 9.04
N HIS A 83 0.05 0.52 8.61
CA HIS A 83 1.04 -0.22 7.82
C HIS A 83 1.68 -1.37 8.59
N LEU A 84 1.99 -1.15 9.86
CA LEU A 84 2.57 -2.18 10.71
C LEU A 84 1.62 -3.36 10.87
N ILE A 85 0.34 -3.08 11.19
CA ILE A 85 -0.71 -4.11 11.31
C ILE A 85 -0.92 -4.83 9.98
N LEU A 86 -0.98 -4.10 8.87
CA LEU A 86 -1.13 -4.69 7.54
C LEU A 86 0.03 -5.64 7.21
N THR A 87 1.28 -5.19 7.40
CA THR A 87 2.49 -5.98 7.14
C THR A 87 2.55 -7.21 8.04
N MET A 88 2.24 -7.05 9.32
CA MET A 88 2.19 -8.16 10.27
C MET A 88 1.09 -9.16 9.91
N SER A 89 -0.06 -8.68 9.40
CA SER A 89 -1.14 -9.55 8.90
C SER A 89 -0.70 -10.34 7.67
N PHE A 90 0.01 -9.74 6.71
CA PHE A 90 0.57 -10.45 5.56
C PHE A 90 1.56 -11.56 5.95
N TYR A 91 2.26 -11.39 7.07
CA TYR A 91 3.14 -12.42 7.62
C TYR A 91 2.38 -13.50 8.41
N GLY A 92 1.38 -13.12 9.22
CA GLY A 92 0.65 -14.05 10.09
C GLY A 92 -0.44 -14.87 9.37
N LEU A 93 -1.08 -14.31 8.35
CA LEU A 93 -2.19 -14.96 7.65
C LEU A 93 -1.79 -16.26 6.91
N PRO A 94 -0.64 -16.36 6.22
CA PRO A 94 -0.21 -17.62 5.60
C PRO A 94 -0.02 -18.75 6.62
N ILE A 95 0.54 -18.42 7.79
CA ILE A 95 0.79 -19.37 8.88
C ILE A 95 -0.53 -19.89 9.45
N ALA A 96 -1.49 -18.99 9.67
CA ALA A 96 -2.82 -19.36 10.16
C ALA A 96 -3.61 -20.22 9.15
N LEU A 97 -3.50 -19.92 7.84
CA LEU A 97 -4.13 -20.72 6.79
C LEU A 97 -3.52 -22.13 6.68
N GLU A 98 -2.20 -22.24 6.84
CA GLU A 98 -1.51 -23.54 6.86
C GLU A 98 -1.95 -24.38 8.07
N GLN A 99 -2.06 -23.77 9.26
CA GLN A 99 -2.59 -24.43 10.46
C GLN A 99 -4.06 -24.87 10.30
N ALA A 100 -4.84 -24.14 9.51
CA ALA A 100 -6.22 -24.50 9.16
C ALA A 100 -6.32 -25.60 8.08
N GLY A 101 -5.19 -26.15 7.61
CA GLY A 101 -5.14 -27.23 6.63
C GLY A 101 -5.19 -26.80 5.17
N ILE A 102 -5.03 -25.49 4.88
CA ILE A 102 -4.98 -24.98 3.50
C ILE A 102 -3.53 -25.05 3.02
N ALA A 103 -3.27 -25.94 2.05
CA ALA A 103 -1.96 -26.07 1.41
C ALA A 103 -1.49 -24.74 0.82
N SER A 104 -0.19 -24.46 0.89
CA SER A 104 0.43 -23.21 0.40
C SER A 104 0.10 -22.90 -1.06
N THR A 105 -0.12 -23.93 -1.88
CA THR A 105 -0.51 -23.80 -3.29
C THR A 105 -1.92 -23.22 -3.49
N ALA A 106 -2.82 -23.40 -2.53
CA ALA A 106 -4.18 -22.85 -2.55
C ALA A 106 -4.27 -21.48 -1.86
N GLN A 107 -3.21 -21.01 -1.19
CA GLN A 107 -3.26 -19.71 -0.50
C GLN A 107 -3.38 -18.55 -1.51
N ALA A 108 -2.66 -18.63 -2.64
CA ALA A 108 -2.72 -17.61 -3.69
C ALA A 108 -4.14 -17.38 -4.25
N SER A 109 -4.94 -18.45 -4.37
CA SER A 109 -6.32 -18.35 -4.85
C SER A 109 -7.27 -17.68 -3.85
N VAL A 110 -6.91 -17.65 -2.56
CA VAL A 110 -7.66 -16.94 -1.50
C VAL A 110 -7.22 -15.47 -1.42
N TYR A 111 -5.91 -15.18 -1.50
CA TYR A 111 -5.42 -13.80 -1.42
C TYR A 111 -5.88 -12.92 -2.57
N LEU A 112 -5.86 -13.44 -3.80
CA LEU A 112 -6.19 -12.68 -5.00
C LEU A 112 -7.61 -12.06 -4.98
N PRO A 113 -8.69 -12.82 -4.69
CA PRO A 113 -10.03 -12.24 -4.60
C PRO A 113 -10.18 -11.27 -3.42
N ILE A 114 -9.50 -11.51 -2.30
CA ILE A 114 -9.51 -10.58 -1.15
C ILE A 114 -8.88 -9.24 -1.55
N LEU A 115 -7.74 -9.26 -2.23
CA LEU A 115 -7.06 -8.06 -2.72
C LEU A 115 -7.93 -7.29 -3.74
N LEU A 116 -8.57 -7.99 -4.66
CA LEU A 116 -9.50 -7.39 -5.63
C LEU A 116 -10.72 -6.77 -4.93
N LEU A 117 -11.31 -7.46 -3.95
CA LEU A 117 -12.45 -6.97 -3.21
C LEU A 117 -12.09 -5.73 -2.37
N ALA A 118 -10.91 -5.73 -1.73
CA ALA A 118 -10.38 -4.58 -1.02
C ALA A 118 -10.21 -3.37 -1.95
N PHE A 119 -9.70 -3.59 -3.16
CA PHE A 119 -9.56 -2.55 -4.17
C PHE A 119 -10.92 -1.99 -4.64
N ILE A 120 -11.86 -2.86 -5.00
CA ILE A 120 -13.21 -2.43 -5.41
C ILE A 120 -13.90 -1.66 -4.28
N SER A 121 -13.72 -2.08 -3.03
CA SER A 121 -14.29 -1.44 -1.84
C SER A 121 -13.63 -0.09 -1.50
N MET A 122 -12.35 0.09 -1.85
CA MET A 122 -11.61 1.33 -1.62
C MET A 122 -12.19 2.49 -2.45
N ILE A 123 -12.57 2.25 -3.71
CA ILE A 123 -13.07 3.27 -4.64
C ILE A 123 -14.29 4.03 -4.07
N PRO A 124 -15.41 3.39 -3.68
CA PRO A 124 -16.57 4.09 -3.14
C PRO A 124 -16.25 4.80 -1.82
N LEU A 125 -15.37 4.22 -0.99
CA LEU A 125 -14.95 4.84 0.28
C LEU A 125 -14.22 6.17 0.05
N ILE A 126 -13.29 6.21 -0.90
CA ILE A 126 -12.57 7.44 -1.27
C ILE A 126 -13.55 8.47 -1.83
N VAL A 127 -14.42 8.07 -2.76
CA VAL A 127 -15.42 8.96 -3.34
C VAL A 127 -16.32 9.55 -2.25
N VAL A 128 -16.77 8.76 -1.28
CA VAL A 128 -17.57 9.25 -0.15
C VAL A 128 -16.78 10.21 0.74
N ALA A 129 -15.52 9.89 1.05
CA ALA A 129 -14.67 10.70 1.90
C ALA A 129 -14.40 12.08 1.28
N GLU A 130 -14.08 12.10 -0.01
CA GLU A 130 -13.73 13.30 -0.77
C GLU A 130 -14.96 14.12 -1.16
N LYS A 131 -15.98 13.48 -1.77
CA LYS A 131 -17.19 14.17 -2.25
C LYS A 131 -18.01 14.78 -1.12
N LYS A 132 -18.04 14.13 0.05
CA LYS A 132 -18.75 14.67 1.23
C LYS A 132 -17.85 15.51 2.13
N ARG A 133 -16.56 15.70 1.79
CA ARG A 133 -15.52 16.34 2.62
C ARG A 133 -15.48 15.84 4.07
N LYS A 134 -15.88 14.58 4.26
CA LYS A 134 -16.04 13.93 5.57
C LYS A 134 -14.84 13.01 5.86
N MET A 135 -13.63 13.53 5.68
CA MET A 135 -12.39 12.77 5.85
C MET A 135 -12.22 12.24 7.28
N LYS A 136 -12.44 13.08 8.29
CA LYS A 136 -12.29 12.71 9.71
C LYS A 136 -13.20 11.56 10.16
N PRO A 137 -14.53 11.59 9.91
CA PRO A 137 -15.39 10.47 10.31
C PRO A 137 -15.08 9.18 9.52
N VAL A 138 -14.78 9.25 8.22
CA VAL A 138 -14.39 8.04 7.45
C VAL A 138 -13.12 7.43 8.04
N PHE A 139 -12.12 8.25 8.36
CA PHE A 139 -10.88 7.80 8.98
C PHE A 139 -11.11 7.11 10.33
N LEU A 140 -11.92 7.71 11.21
CA LEU A 140 -12.27 7.12 12.50
C LEU A 140 -13.04 5.80 12.35
N THR A 141 -13.98 5.73 11.41
CA THR A 141 -14.72 4.48 11.14
C THR A 141 -13.80 3.36 10.66
N MET A 142 -12.78 3.68 9.86
CA MET A 142 -11.81 2.68 9.39
C MET A 142 -10.90 2.20 10.53
N ILE A 143 -10.46 3.10 11.41
CA ILE A 143 -9.70 2.72 12.60
C ILE A 143 -10.54 1.82 13.51
N SER A 144 -11.80 2.18 13.77
CA SER A 144 -12.71 1.36 14.58
C SER A 144 -12.95 -0.01 13.94
N LEU A 145 -13.15 -0.07 12.61
CA LEU A 145 -13.34 -1.31 11.89
C LEU A 145 -12.10 -2.21 12.00
N LEU A 146 -10.91 -1.66 11.79
CA LEU A 146 -9.64 -2.39 11.94
C LEU A 146 -9.45 -2.93 13.36
N LEU A 147 -9.77 -2.13 14.38
CA LEU A 147 -9.69 -2.56 15.77
C LEU A 147 -10.61 -3.75 16.03
N VAL A 148 -11.86 -3.69 15.56
CA VAL A 148 -12.83 -4.78 15.69
C VAL A 148 -12.34 -6.03 14.96
N THR A 149 -11.84 -5.90 13.73
CA THR A 149 -11.30 -7.04 12.97
C THR A 149 -10.12 -7.71 13.68
N GLN A 150 -9.19 -6.93 14.23
CA GLN A 150 -8.03 -7.49 14.95
C GLN A 150 -8.43 -8.14 16.28
N LEU A 151 -9.42 -7.59 16.99
CA LEU A 151 -9.98 -8.22 18.18
C LEU A 151 -10.63 -9.56 17.83
N ILE A 152 -11.43 -9.62 16.77
CA ILE A 152 -12.03 -10.88 16.31
C ILE A 152 -10.95 -11.90 15.96
N TRP A 153 -9.92 -11.49 15.21
CA TRP A 153 -8.79 -12.36 14.86
C TRP A 153 -8.08 -12.92 16.10
N SER A 154 -7.86 -12.09 17.12
CA SER A 154 -7.21 -12.52 18.36
C SER A 154 -7.96 -13.62 19.10
N GLN A 155 -9.31 -13.63 19.04
CA GLN A 155 -10.14 -14.64 19.70
C GLN A 155 -10.14 -15.98 18.96
N VAL A 156 -9.91 -15.98 17.65
CA VAL A 156 -9.89 -17.21 16.84
C VAL A 156 -8.57 -17.98 17.02
N ASN A 157 -7.50 -17.28 17.43
CA ASN A 157 -6.16 -17.84 17.58
C ASN A 157 -5.79 -18.19 19.04
N THR A 158 -6.73 -18.07 19.99
CA THR A 158 -6.62 -18.53 21.39
C THR A 158 -7.41 -19.81 21.59
#